data_AF-A0A932QNW6-F1
#
_entry.id   AF-A0A932QNW6-F1
#
_cell.length_a   1.000
_cell.length_b   1.000
_cell.length_c   1.000
_cell.angle_alpha   90.00
_cell.angle_beta   90.00
_cell.angle_gamma   90.00
#
_symmetry.space_group_name_H-M   'P 1'
#
loop_
_entity.id
_entity.type
_entity.pdbx_description
1 polymer ?
#
loop_
_entity_poly.entity_id
_entity_poly.type
_entity_poly.pdbx_seq_one_letter_code
_entity_poly.pdbx_strand_id
1 'polypeptide(L)'
;MINIKFRFVSFMALAYILAYFGSAVNSYADGDMIEIPAGEFKSGPDLKAVSVDKFSIDKFPVTNADFKNFKKNFEAPPGKEKHPVVEISYFEADEYCKAQGKRLPNMAEYEKAARGT
;
A
#
# COMPACT_ATOMS: atom_id res chain seq x y z
N MET A 1 14.05 -6.83 51.54
CA MET A 1 13.31 -7.74 50.64
C MET A 1 12.47 -6.89 49.68
N ILE A 2 12.99 -6.65 48.47
CA ILE A 2 12.41 -5.72 47.50
C ILE A 2 11.37 -6.45 46.65
N ASN A 3 10.16 -5.87 46.57
CA ASN A 3 8.91 -6.45 46.08
C ASN A 3 8.98 -7.06 44.65
N ILE A 4 9.02 -8.39 44.57
CA ILE A 4 8.87 -9.17 43.31
C ILE A 4 7.52 -8.87 42.62
N LYS A 5 6.45 -8.60 43.40
CA LYS A 5 5.12 -8.27 42.85
C LYS A 5 5.09 -6.97 42.03
N PHE A 6 5.97 -5.99 42.33
CA PHE A 6 6.00 -4.71 41.62
C PHE A 6 6.65 -4.82 40.23
N ARG A 7 7.62 -5.72 40.07
CA ARG A 7 8.30 -5.97 38.77
C ARG A 7 7.40 -6.70 37.78
N PHE A 8 6.50 -7.55 38.26
CA PHE A 8 5.55 -8.28 37.40
C PHE A 8 4.46 -7.38 36.81
N VAL A 9 3.91 -6.45 37.61
CA VAL A 9 2.87 -5.52 37.13
C VAL A 9 3.43 -4.53 36.10
N SER A 10 4.67 -4.08 36.28
CA SER A 10 5.34 -3.17 35.33
C SER A 10 5.64 -3.85 33.98
N PHE A 11 6.02 -5.14 33.99
CA PHE A 11 6.24 -5.90 32.76
C PHE A 11 4.94 -6.19 31.99
N MET A 12 3.85 -6.49 32.71
CA MET A 12 2.53 -6.68 32.11
C MET A 12 1.96 -5.38 31.53
N ALA A 13 2.14 -4.24 32.20
CA ALA A 13 1.71 -2.94 31.69
C ALA A 13 2.45 -2.53 30.42
N LEU A 14 3.78 -2.76 30.35
CA LEU A 14 4.56 -2.48 29.14
C LEU A 14 4.18 -3.40 27.97
N ALA A 15 3.93 -4.69 28.24
CA ALA A 15 3.44 -5.63 27.23
C ALA A 15 2.04 -5.26 26.74
N TYR A 16 1.17 -4.77 27.62
CA TYR A 16 -0.17 -4.30 27.26
C TYR A 16 -0.11 -3.01 26.43
N ILE A 17 0.79 -2.07 26.76
CA ILE A 17 1.01 -0.85 25.97
C ILE A 17 1.57 -1.19 24.58
N LEU A 18 2.49 -2.14 24.46
CA LEU A 18 3.02 -2.60 23.17
C LEU A 18 1.97 -3.35 22.33
N ALA A 19 1.11 -4.16 22.96
CA ALA A 19 -0.02 -4.80 22.29
C ALA A 19 -1.09 -3.78 21.83
N TYR A 20 -1.33 -2.73 22.62
CA TYR A 20 -2.25 -1.65 22.26
C TYR A 20 -1.68 -0.72 21.18
N PHE A 21 -0.36 -0.45 21.19
CA PHE A 21 0.33 0.30 20.14
C PHE A 21 0.47 -0.49 18.84
N GLY A 22 0.66 -1.81 18.92
CA GLY A 22 0.74 -2.70 17.74
C GLY A 22 -0.57 -2.81 16.96
N SER A 23 -1.69 -2.39 17.55
CA SER A 23 -3.01 -2.37 16.90
C SER A 23 -3.22 -1.15 16.00
N ALA A 24 -2.31 -0.17 16.00
CA ALA A 24 -2.36 1.01 15.14
C ALA A 24 -1.53 0.85 13.86
N VAL A 25 -1.31 -0.40 13.39
CA VAL A 25 -0.86 -0.63 12.02
C VAL A 25 -2.00 -0.28 11.07
N ASN A 26 -2.04 0.99 10.71
CA ASN A 26 -2.54 1.57 9.47
C ASN A 26 -3.47 0.63 8.67
N SER A 27 -4.75 0.55 9.03
CA SER A 27 -5.78 -0.23 8.32
C SER A 27 -6.21 0.41 6.99
N TYR A 28 -5.30 1.10 6.33
CA TYR A 28 -5.56 1.85 5.11
C TYR A 28 -5.43 0.86 3.95
N ALA A 29 -6.60 0.44 3.48
CA ALA A 29 -6.77 -0.27 2.22
C ALA A 29 -5.69 -1.36 1.99
N ASP A 30 -5.89 -2.49 2.66
CA ASP A 30 -5.73 -3.78 1.98
C ASP A 30 -6.77 -3.84 0.83
N GLY A 31 -6.67 -2.90 -0.11
CA GLY A 31 -7.40 -2.93 -1.36
C GLY A 31 -6.85 -4.12 -2.11
N ASP A 32 -7.74 -4.98 -2.61
CA ASP A 32 -7.45 -6.20 -3.36
C ASP A 32 -6.23 -6.02 -4.27
N MET A 33 -5.04 -6.33 -3.74
CA MET A 33 -3.83 -6.43 -4.54
C MET A 33 -3.90 -7.80 -5.19
N ILE A 34 -3.75 -7.83 -6.50
CA ILE A 34 -3.69 -9.08 -7.24
C ILE A 34 -2.23 -9.48 -7.41
N GLU A 35 -1.92 -10.76 -7.17
CA GLU A 35 -0.61 -11.32 -7.49
C GLU A 35 -0.53 -11.61 -8.99
N ILE A 36 0.54 -11.13 -9.62
CA ILE A 36 0.91 -11.44 -11.00
C ILE A 36 2.09 -12.42 -10.95
N PRO A 37 1.97 -13.63 -11.54
CA PRO A 37 3.02 -14.63 -11.48
C PRO A 37 4.31 -14.16 -12.17
N ALA A 38 5.45 -14.72 -11.75
CA ALA A 38 6.71 -14.53 -12.45
C ALA A 38 6.61 -15.12 -13.88
N GLY A 39 7.27 -14.49 -14.85
CA GLY A 39 7.27 -15.00 -16.22
C GLY A 39 7.68 -13.97 -17.25
N GLU A 40 7.95 -14.48 -18.45
CA GLU A 40 8.35 -13.70 -19.61
C GLU A 40 7.12 -13.24 -20.42
N PHE A 41 7.15 -12.01 -20.91
CA PHE A 41 6.15 -11.48 -21.83
C PHE A 41 6.79 -10.61 -22.91
N LYS A 42 6.05 -10.36 -23.98
CA LYS A 42 6.49 -9.49 -25.09
C LYS A 42 6.09 -8.04 -24.80
N SER A 43 7.06 -7.22 -24.40
CA SER A 43 6.91 -5.82 -24.02
C SER A 43 7.13 -4.87 -25.19
N GLY A 44 6.37 -3.77 -25.19
CA GLY A 44 6.50 -2.68 -26.15
C GLY A 44 6.01 -3.01 -27.57
N PRO A 45 6.13 -2.05 -28.51
CA PRO A 45 5.72 -2.24 -29.90
C PRO A 45 6.59 -3.27 -30.63
N ASP A 46 7.86 -3.40 -30.25
CA ASP A 46 8.82 -4.32 -30.86
C ASP A 46 8.72 -5.75 -30.30
N LEU A 47 7.78 -6.00 -29.37
CA LEU A 47 7.51 -7.31 -28.78
C LEU A 47 8.75 -7.97 -28.15
N LYS A 48 9.58 -7.16 -27.49
CA LYS A 48 10.80 -7.63 -26.84
C LYS A 48 10.46 -8.54 -25.65
N ALA A 49 11.09 -9.70 -25.59
CA ALA A 49 10.99 -10.59 -24.44
C ALA A 49 11.56 -9.92 -23.19
N VAL A 50 10.73 -9.76 -22.17
CA VAL A 50 11.08 -9.21 -20.85
C VAL A 50 10.57 -10.16 -19.78
N SER A 51 11.47 -10.59 -18.88
CA SER A 51 11.11 -11.36 -17.70
C SER A 51 10.82 -10.43 -16.53
N VAL A 52 9.70 -10.66 -15.86
CA VAL A 52 9.31 -9.95 -14.64
C VAL A 52 9.10 -11.00 -13.55
N ASP A 53 9.67 -10.73 -12.37
CA ASP A 53 9.48 -11.56 -11.18
C ASP A 53 8.02 -11.52 -10.71
N LYS A 54 7.68 -12.34 -9.72
CA LYS A 54 6.35 -12.30 -9.10
C LYS A 54 6.19 -10.98 -8.33
N PHE A 55 5.09 -10.28 -8.57
CA PHE A 55 4.77 -9.04 -7.85
C PHE A 55 3.26 -8.94 -7.61
N SER A 56 2.87 -7.99 -6.75
CA SER A 56 1.47 -7.66 -6.53
C SER A 56 1.20 -6.24 -7.00
N ILE A 57 0.02 -6.00 -7.56
CA ILE A 57 -0.43 -4.67 -8.00
C ILE A 57 -1.88 -4.44 -7.58
N ASP A 58 -2.23 -3.20 -7.25
CA ASP A 58 -3.61 -2.85 -6.91
C ASP A 58 -4.54 -3.16 -8.10
N LYS A 59 -5.65 -3.87 -7.84
CA LYS A 59 -6.66 -4.18 -8.87
C LYS A 59 -7.34 -2.94 -9.44
N PHE A 60 -7.47 -1.90 -8.63
CA PHE A 60 -8.10 -0.63 -8.99
C PHE A 60 -7.16 0.53 -8.66
N PRO A 61 -7.24 1.65 -9.38
CA PRO A 61 -6.54 2.87 -9.00
C PRO A 61 -6.92 3.33 -7.59
N VAL A 62 -5.99 4.01 -6.92
CA VAL A 62 -6.22 4.65 -5.62
C VAL A 62 -7.40 5.62 -5.72
N THR A 63 -8.36 5.50 -4.80
CA THR A 63 -9.57 6.34 -4.83
C THR A 63 -9.32 7.70 -4.18
N ASN A 64 -10.17 8.68 -4.52
CA ASN A 64 -10.18 9.98 -3.85
C ASN A 64 -10.39 9.85 -2.33
N ALA A 65 -11.20 8.90 -1.88
CA ALA A 65 -11.42 8.63 -0.46
C ALA A 65 -10.13 8.14 0.23
N ASP A 66 -9.42 7.21 -0.38
CA ASP A 66 -8.18 6.65 0.17
C ASP A 66 -7.08 7.71 0.24
N PHE A 67 -6.96 8.50 -0.83
CA PHE A 67 -5.98 9.58 -0.87
C PHE A 67 -6.30 10.70 0.14
N LYS A 68 -7.58 11.05 0.32
CA LYS A 68 -8.03 11.97 1.39
C LYS A 68 -7.71 11.43 2.79
N ASN A 69 -7.80 10.12 2.97
CA ASN A 69 -7.46 9.50 4.25
C ASN A 69 -5.97 9.67 4.56
N PHE A 70 -5.10 9.53 3.56
CA PHE A 70 -3.66 9.79 3.66
C PHE A 70 -3.34 11.29 3.84
N LYS A 71 -3.84 12.14 2.95
CA LYS A 71 -3.58 13.59 2.93
C LYS A 71 -4.85 14.33 3.31
N LYS A 72 -5.01 14.66 4.59
CA LYS A 72 -6.24 15.28 5.14
C LYS A 72 -6.62 16.63 4.51
N ASN A 73 -5.62 17.35 3.98
CA ASN A 73 -5.83 18.62 3.27
C ASN A 73 -6.17 18.44 1.78
N PHE A 74 -6.31 17.20 1.30
CA PHE A 74 -6.78 16.91 -0.05
C PHE A 74 -8.31 16.99 -0.10
N GLU A 75 -8.82 17.74 -1.08
CA GLU A 75 -10.25 17.88 -1.33
C GLU A 75 -10.67 17.04 -2.52
N ALA A 76 -11.39 15.96 -2.25
CA ALA A 76 -12.03 15.16 -3.27
C ALA A 76 -13.20 15.95 -3.90
N PRO A 77 -13.41 15.86 -5.23
CA PRO A 77 -14.61 16.42 -5.85
C PRO A 77 -15.88 15.80 -5.23
N PRO A 78 -16.94 16.59 -4.94
CA PRO A 78 -18.15 16.08 -4.31
C PRO A 78 -18.78 14.93 -5.11
N GLY A 79 -19.10 13.82 -4.44
CA GLY A 79 -19.72 12.65 -5.07
C GLY A 79 -18.77 11.79 -5.92
N LYS A 80 -17.46 12.07 -5.88
CA LYS A 80 -16.42 11.30 -6.60
C LYS A 80 -15.48 10.54 -5.68
N GLU A 81 -15.92 10.21 -4.47
CA GLU A 81 -15.10 9.58 -3.43
C GLU A 81 -14.52 8.23 -3.88
N LYS A 82 -15.28 7.47 -4.68
CA LYS A 82 -14.87 6.16 -5.24
C LYS A 82 -14.17 6.25 -6.59
N HIS A 83 -14.04 7.44 -7.16
CA HIS A 83 -13.32 7.62 -8.42
C HIS A 83 -11.81 7.63 -8.18
N PRO A 84 -11.02 7.30 -9.22
CA PRO A 84 -9.57 7.46 -9.16
C PRO A 84 -9.18 8.87 -8.74
N VAL A 85 -8.16 8.96 -7.88
CA VAL A 85 -7.51 10.23 -7.59
C VAL A 85 -6.80 10.75 -8.85
N VAL A 86 -6.93 12.04 -9.09
CA VAL A 86 -6.32 12.75 -10.23
C VAL A 86 -5.64 14.01 -9.72
N GLU A 87 -4.88 14.68 -10.60
CA GLU A 87 -4.19 15.94 -10.29
C GLU A 87 -3.18 15.84 -9.13
N ILE A 88 -2.62 14.66 -8.91
CA ILE A 88 -1.50 14.44 -7.99
C ILE A 88 -0.19 14.34 -8.76
N SER A 89 0.88 14.83 -8.15
CA SER A 89 2.24 14.64 -8.68
C SER A 89 2.73 13.21 -8.48
N TYR A 90 3.74 12.83 -9.26
CA TYR A 90 4.44 11.55 -9.07
C TYR A 90 4.96 11.38 -7.63
N PHE A 91 5.50 12.46 -7.05
CA PHE A 91 6.04 12.45 -5.69
C PHE A 91 4.97 12.15 -4.65
N GLU A 92 3.78 12.73 -4.79
CA GLU A 92 2.65 12.45 -3.89
C GLU A 92 2.15 11.01 -4.03
N ALA A 93 2.14 10.47 -5.25
CA ALA A 93 1.79 9.06 -5.47
C ALA A 93 2.80 8.11 -4.82
N ASP A 94 4.10 8.40 -4.96
CA ASP A 94 5.17 7.62 -4.33
C ASP A 94 5.13 7.71 -2.80
N GLU A 95 4.91 8.91 -2.24
CA GLU A 95 4.70 9.11 -0.80
C GLU A 95 3.49 8.33 -0.27
N TYR A 96 2.37 8.35 -1.00
CA TYR A 96 1.19 7.55 -0.67
C TYR A 96 1.54 6.06 -0.65
N CYS A 97 2.16 5.53 -1.70
CA CYS A 97 2.55 4.13 -1.76
C CYS A 97 3.44 3.75 -0.58
N LYS A 98 4.47 4.56 -0.28
CA LYS A 98 5.38 4.33 0.86
C LYS A 98 4.66 4.35 2.20
N ALA A 99 3.73 5.28 2.40
CA ALA A 99 2.93 5.36 3.62
C ALA A 99 2.04 4.12 3.83
N GLN A 100 1.67 3.44 2.74
CA GLN A 100 0.94 2.18 2.75
C GLN A 100 1.84 0.94 2.80
N GLY A 101 3.17 1.10 2.90
CA GLY A 101 4.11 -0.03 2.80
C GLY A 101 4.16 -0.67 1.40
N LYS A 102 3.64 0.03 0.39
CA LYS A 102 3.63 -0.36 -1.03
C LYS A 102 4.69 0.43 -1.81
N ARG A 103 4.72 0.24 -3.12
CA ARG A 103 5.53 1.02 -4.07
C ARG A 103 4.78 1.19 -5.39
N LEU A 104 5.22 2.16 -6.19
CA LEU A 104 4.77 2.25 -7.57
C LEU A 104 5.31 1.04 -8.39
N PRO A 105 4.52 0.52 -9.34
CA PRO A 105 5.00 -0.49 -10.28
C PRO A 105 6.02 0.13 -11.23
N ASN A 106 6.99 -0.68 -11.68
CA ASN A 106 7.83 -0.29 -12.80
C ASN A 106 7.07 -0.44 -14.13
N MET A 107 7.63 0.08 -15.23
CA MET A 107 6.96 0.05 -16.54
C MET A 107 6.64 -1.37 -17.02
N ALA A 108 7.55 -2.33 -16.81
CA ALA A 108 7.36 -3.71 -17.27
C ALA A 108 6.30 -4.45 -16.44
N GLU A 109 6.29 -4.23 -15.12
CA GLU A 109 5.26 -4.73 -14.20
C GLU A 109 3.88 -4.18 -14.59
N TYR A 110 3.80 -2.87 -14.83
CA TYR A 110 2.56 -2.22 -15.26
C TYR A 110 2.06 -2.80 -16.59
N GLU A 111 2.95 -2.94 -17.58
CA GLU A 111 2.57 -3.49 -18.88
C GLU A 111 2.14 -4.95 -18.79
N LYS A 112 2.85 -5.78 -18.01
CA LYS A 112 2.50 -7.18 -17.81
C LYS A 112 1.13 -7.32 -17.16
N ALA A 113 0.86 -6.55 -16.10
CA ALA A 113 -0.43 -6.52 -15.44
C ALA A 113 -1.55 -6.07 -16.39
N ALA A 114 -1.31 -5.05 -17.21
CA ALA A 114 -2.28 -4.53 -18.17
C ALA A 114 -2.58 -5.52 -19.32
N ARG A 115 -1.63 -6.38 -19.69
CA ARG A 115 -1.81 -7.39 -20.74
C ARG A 115 -2.52 -8.66 -20.25
N GLY A 116 -2.60 -8.87 -18.94
CA GLY A 116 -3.24 -10.05 -18.35
C GLY A 116 -2.46 -11.36 -18.60
N THR A 117 -1.13 -11.30 -18.63
CA THR A 117 -0.23 -12.44 -18.90
C THR A 117 0.58 -12.88 -17.70
#